data_AF-A0A943I1S9-F1
#
_entry.id   AF-A0A943I1S9-F1
#
_cell.length_a   1.000
_cell.length_b   1.000
_cell.length_c   1.000
_cell.angle_alpha   90.00
_cell.angle_beta   90.00
_cell.angle_gamma   90.00
#
_symmetry.space_group_name_H-M   'P 1'
#
loop_
_entity.id
_entity.type
_entity.pdbx_description
1 polymer ?
#
loop_
_entity_poly.entity_id
_entity_poly.type
_entity_poly.pdbx_seq_one_letter_code
_entity_poly.pdbx_strand_id
1 'polypeptide(L)' 'MLFAAILAGGRGSRMGSQDKPKQYLLLNEKPIIIYTVEKFITFSEIE' A
#
# COMPACT_ATOMS: atom_id res chain seq x y z
N MET A 1 -3.55 -15.86 16.69
CA MET A 1 -3.05 -14.52 16.31
C MET A 1 -3.44 -14.29 14.86
N LEU A 2 -3.99 -13.12 14.53
CA LEU A 2 -4.30 -12.73 13.16
C LEU A 2 -3.11 -11.95 12.59
N PHE A 3 -2.74 -12.26 11.34
CA PHE A 3 -1.62 -11.61 10.65
C PHE A 3 -2.06 -11.11 9.28
N ALA A 4 -1.51 -9.99 8.86
CA ALA A 4 -1.70 -9.44 7.52
C ALA A 4 -0.35 -9.33 6.81
N ALA A 5 -0.35 -9.57 5.50
CA ALA A 5 0.81 -9.41 4.64
C ALA A 5 0.48 -8.47 3.48
N ILE A 6 1.29 -7.44 3.28
CA ILE A 6 1.15 -6.49 2.16
C ILE A 6 2.32 -6.71 1.20
N LEU A 7 2.03 -7.23 0.01
CA LEU A 7 3.03 -7.49 -1.02
C LEU A 7 3.40 -6.19 -1.77
N ALA A 8 4.31 -5.41 -1.20
CA ALA A 8 4.74 -4.11 -1.72
C ALA A 8 6.18 -4.07 -2.28
N GLY A 9 6.77 -5.23 -2.62
CA GLY A 9 8.16 -5.30 -3.11
C GLY A 9 8.39 -4.88 -4.57
N GLY A 10 7.32 -4.60 -5.32
CA GLY A 10 7.43 -4.29 -6.75
C GLY A 10 7.82 -2.84 -7.05
N ARG A 11 8.65 -2.64 -8.10
CA ARG A 11 9.06 -1.29 -8.56
C ARG A 11 7.97 -0.49 -9.29
N GLY A 12 6.89 -1.13 -9.74
CA GLY A 12 5.80 -0.42 -10.43
C GLY A 12 6.13 0.09 -11.83
N SER A 13 6.91 -0.65 -12.64
CA SER A 13 7.42 -0.20 -13.95
C SER A 13 6.36 0.25 -14.98
N ARG A 14 5.09 -0.13 -14.80
CA ARG A 14 3.97 0.30 -15.66
C ARG A 14 3.37 1.65 -15.26
N MET A 15 3.72 2.18 -14.08
CA MET A 15 3.17 3.44 -13.54
C MET A 15 3.89 4.70 -14.04
N GLY A 16 4.85 4.57 -14.97
CA GLY A 16 5.56 5.70 -15.57
C GLY A 16 6.59 6.39 -14.66
N SER A 17 6.43 6.35 -13.34
CA SER A 17 7.43 6.84 -12.38
C SER A 17 8.45 5.74 -12.10
N GLN A 18 9.68 5.87 -12.62
CA GLN A 18 10.75 4.89 -12.43
C GLN A 18 11.57 5.14 -11.16
N ASP A 19 11.58 6.37 -10.66
CA ASP A 19 12.45 6.78 -9.55
C ASP A 19 11.89 6.39 -8.18
N LYS A 20 10.57 6.16 -8.09
CA LYS A 20 9.91 5.82 -6.83
C LYS A 20 9.02 4.59 -6.98
N PRO A 21 9.22 3.54 -6.15
CA PRO A 21 8.31 2.40 -6.12
C PRO A 21 6.85 2.81 -5.87
N LYS A 22 5.91 2.15 -6.57
CA LYS A 22 4.49 2.54 -6.61
C LYS A 22 3.86 2.75 -5.24
N GLN A 23 4.18 1.90 -4.27
CA GLN A 23 3.60 1.93 -2.93
C GLN A 23 3.88 3.24 -2.18
N TYR A 24 4.93 3.98 -2.54
CA TYR A 24 5.33 5.24 -1.90
C TYR A 24 4.90 6.48 -2.69
N LEU A 25 4.21 6.30 -3.82
CA LEU A 25 3.64 7.41 -4.55
C LEU A 25 2.53 8.06 -3.72
N LEU A 26 2.48 9.38 -3.77
CA LEU A 26 1.45 10.15 -3.09
C LEU A 26 0.14 10.03 -3.86
N LEU A 27 -0.92 9.71 -3.13
CA LEU A 27 -2.29 9.91 -3.56
C LEU A 27 -2.85 11.01 -2.65
N ASN A 28 -3.16 12.17 -3.23
CA ASN A 28 -3.37 13.40 -2.47
C ASN A 28 -2.14 13.70 -1.59
N GLU A 29 -2.31 13.76 -0.27
CA GLU A 29 -1.24 14.12 0.67
C GLU A 29 -0.60 12.90 1.38
N LYS A 30 -1.04 11.67 1.08
CA LYS A 30 -0.54 10.46 1.74
C LYS A 30 0.02 9.44 0.74
N PRO A 31 1.07 8.69 1.09
CA PRO A 31 1.51 7.56 0.28
C PRO A 31 0.44 6.47 0.16
N ILE A 32 0.32 5.81 -1.00
CA ILE A 32 -0.65 4.73 -1.24
C ILE A 32 -0.57 3.62 -0.18
N ILE A 33 0.63 3.28 0.30
CA ILE A 33 0.82 2.26 1.34
C ILE A 33 0.11 2.61 2.65
N ILE A 34 0.00 3.89 3.00
CA ILE A 34 -0.68 4.34 4.23
C ILE A 34 -2.18 4.09 4.15
N TYR A 35 -2.81 4.42 3.01
CA TYR A 35 -4.22 4.11 2.78
C TYR A 35 -4.53 2.61 2.90
N THR A 36 -3.58 1.76 2.47
CA THR A 36 -3.74 0.31 2.58
C THR A 36 -3.71 -0.13 4.05
N VAL A 37 -2.73 0.33 4.83
CA VAL A 37 -2.63 0.02 6.26
C VAL A 37 -3.85 0.53 7.03
N GLU A 38 -4.30 1.76 6.78
CA GLU A 38 -5.51 2.33 7.38
C GLU A 38 -6.73 1.42 7.11
N LYS A 39 -6.88 0.92 5.88
CA LYS A 39 -7.98 0.00 5.53
C LYS A 39 -7.88 -1.34 6.25
N PHE A 40 -6.70 -1.94 6.34
CA PHE A 40 -6.48 -3.20 7.07
C PHE A 40 -6.79 -3.06 8.56
N ILE A 41 -6.49 -1.91 9.17
CA ILE A 41 -6.80 -1.67 10.60
C ILE A 41 -8.29 -1.42 10.82
N THR A 42 -8.97 -0.75 9.89
CA THR A 42 -10.43 -0.51 10.00
C THR A 42 -11.28 -1.75 9.75
N PHE A 43 -10.69 -2.82 9.22
CA PHE A 43 -11.40 -4.06 8.92
C PHE A 43 -11.30 -5.00 10.12
N SER A 44 -12.30 -4.96 11.01
CA SER A 44 -12.35 -5.77 12.23
C SER A 44 -12.83 -7.21 12.01
N GLU A 45 -13.45 -7.50 10.86
CA GLU A 45 -13.89 -8.85 10.48
C GLU A 45 -12.95 -9.42 9.41
N ILE A 46 -12.10 -10.34 9.82
CA ILE A 46 -11.43 -11.27 8.92
C ILE A 46 -12.06 -12.63 9.23
N GLU A 47 -13.05 -13.02 8.42
CA GLU A 47 -13.71 -14.34 8.49
C GLU A 47 -12.86 -15.41 7.80
#